data_AF-A0A519RSY6-F1
#
_entry.id   AF-A0A519RSY6-F1
#
_cell.length_a   1.000
_cell.length_b   1.000
_cell.length_c   1.000
_cell.angle_alpha   90.00
_cell.angle_beta   90.00
_cell.angle_gamma   90.00
#
_symmetry.space_group_name_H-M   'P 1'
#
loop_
_entity.id
_entity.type
_entity.pdbx_description
1 polymer ?
#
loop_
_entity_poly.entity_id
_entity_poly.type
_entity_poly.pdbx_seq_one_letter_code
_entity_poly.pdbx_strand_id
1 'polypeptide(L)'
;GFYLLPKAYGSSLTAGFTPEFMGRQDGDLGLKSVYGLKIHTIVISDAVMYKAAFEKELDVISGYSTDGRLKAFDLTILKDDKLIFPPYYAAPIVRESSLKKFPELENVLNLLSGKITDSIMTDLNYKTDQLHQSPEKVAKDFLVSQNLFKVSKNGNGGMVRIGSKIFGEQYILAEMYKMLIQGNTDYQVATKTGLGGTKICFDALVNDQIDFYPEYTGTGLLVLLQPKAEFAKEIAHDKDQTFKYVKDEFAKKFQIKWLKPIGFNPDFNYVFNSYYESVGARVIRTDRGNLSRPSVNEVYQYRAYVDEAMTKLLSCPIDEKLTELLLLGFNHEQQHQELLLTDIKYILGNNPLFPAYSTDWKDKTADFSGNEMIDIAEGIYEIGFTGDGFCFDNELSRHKVYLQKYSISTTLVSNEEYLGFINSGGYQNFSYWHAEGWDWVKTNQIDAPLYWNQVDGNWFNYTLNGFQQIDFSAPVTHISYYEAYAFASWKGLRLPTEFEWEVAAQQFNWGKRWEWTESAYLPYPDFSKAPGAIGEYNGKFMVNQKVLRGASVATPEGHERINYRNFFHPHLRWQFTGIRLAK
;
A
#
# COMPACT_ATOMS: atom_id res chain seq x y z
N GLY A 1 -49.96 31.58 -9.70
CA GLY A 1 -50.86 31.21 -8.59
C GLY A 1 -50.54 29.79 -8.20
N PHE A 2 -49.90 29.61 -7.06
CA PHE A 2 -49.51 28.31 -6.51
C PHE A 2 -50.75 27.58 -5.99
N TYR A 3 -51.05 26.40 -6.54
CA TYR A 3 -51.99 25.47 -5.93
C TYR A 3 -51.22 24.56 -4.97
N LEU A 4 -51.45 24.78 -3.68
CA LEU A 4 -51.19 23.86 -2.58
C LEU A 4 -52.19 22.68 -2.68
N LEU A 5 -51.71 21.44 -2.64
CA LEU A 5 -52.42 20.21 -2.24
C LEU A 5 -51.41 19.04 -2.19
N PRO A 6 -51.62 17.98 -1.41
CA PRO A 6 -51.51 17.88 0.05
C PRO A 6 -50.35 16.95 0.48
N LYS A 7 -49.86 17.13 1.72
CA LYS A 7 -48.92 16.25 2.43
C LYS A 7 -49.45 14.81 2.46
N ALA A 8 -49.02 13.97 1.51
CA ALA A 8 -49.36 12.55 1.47
C ALA A 8 -48.14 11.68 1.17
N TYR A 9 -46.96 12.07 1.65
CA TYR A 9 -45.82 11.18 1.82
C TYR A 9 -45.20 11.52 3.17
N GLY A 10 -45.08 10.52 4.05
CA GLY A 10 -44.59 10.69 5.43
C GLY A 10 -43.11 11.07 5.56
N SER A 11 -42.49 11.66 4.54
CA SER A 11 -41.10 12.14 4.57
C SER A 11 -41.06 13.66 4.48
N SER A 12 -40.22 14.30 5.30
CA SER A 12 -39.89 15.73 5.19
C SER A 12 -38.93 16.05 4.04
N LEU A 13 -38.43 15.04 3.33
CA LEU A 13 -37.44 15.16 2.27
C LEU A 13 -38.10 15.06 0.88
N THR A 14 -37.56 15.82 -0.07
CA THR A 14 -37.88 15.80 -1.50
C THR A 14 -36.65 15.38 -2.30
N ALA A 15 -36.79 14.37 -3.15
CA ALA A 15 -35.70 13.88 -3.99
C ALA A 15 -35.91 14.26 -5.46
N GLY A 16 -34.85 14.68 -6.14
CA GLY A 16 -34.86 14.90 -7.58
C GLY A 16 -34.05 13.84 -8.32
N PHE A 17 -34.69 13.10 -9.21
CA PHE A 17 -34.06 12.02 -9.96
C PHE A 17 -34.19 12.22 -11.46
N THR A 18 -33.17 11.81 -12.22
CA THR A 18 -33.25 11.81 -13.68
C THR A 18 -34.25 10.77 -14.18
N PRO A 19 -34.84 10.95 -15.38
CA PRO A 19 -35.75 9.95 -15.96
C PRO A 19 -35.14 8.56 -16.05
N GLU A 20 -33.82 8.47 -16.31
CA GLU A 20 -33.11 7.18 -16.34
C GLU A 20 -33.04 6.56 -14.93
N PHE A 21 -32.64 7.34 -13.92
CA PHE A 21 -32.50 6.86 -12.55
C PHE A 21 -33.82 6.32 -11.96
N MET A 22 -34.95 6.90 -12.36
CA MET A 22 -36.29 6.45 -11.94
C MET A 22 -36.61 5.00 -12.36
N GLY A 23 -36.07 4.53 -13.49
CA GLY A 23 -36.39 3.23 -14.07
C GLY A 23 -35.41 2.10 -13.70
N ARG A 24 -34.39 2.39 -12.90
CA ARG A 24 -33.24 1.49 -12.69
C ARG A 24 -33.34 0.69 -11.39
N GLN A 25 -32.92 -0.58 -11.45
CA GLN A 25 -32.80 -1.44 -10.26
C GLN A 25 -31.70 -0.96 -9.31
N ASP A 26 -30.67 -0.33 -9.85
CA ASP A 26 -29.66 0.45 -9.15
C ASP A 26 -30.02 1.95 -9.16
N GLY A 27 -31.30 2.26 -9.03
CA GLY A 27 -31.85 3.62 -9.00
C GLY A 27 -33.05 3.69 -8.06
N ASP A 28 -34.08 4.48 -8.38
CA ASP A 28 -35.26 4.65 -7.52
C ASP A 28 -35.95 3.32 -7.17
N LEU A 29 -35.99 2.35 -8.10
CA LEU A 29 -36.55 1.02 -7.82
C LEU A 29 -35.75 0.27 -6.75
N GLY A 30 -34.41 0.40 -6.77
CA GLY A 30 -33.51 -0.16 -5.76
C GLY A 30 -33.64 0.53 -4.41
N LEU A 31 -33.68 1.86 -4.40
CA LEU A 31 -33.89 2.65 -3.18
C LEU A 31 -35.22 2.27 -2.49
N LYS A 32 -36.28 2.02 -3.27
CA LYS A 32 -37.57 1.56 -2.73
C LYS A 32 -37.52 0.11 -2.26
N SER A 33 -36.98 -0.80 -3.07
CA SER A 33 -37.08 -2.24 -2.81
C SER A 33 -36.05 -2.78 -1.80
N VAL A 34 -34.84 -2.23 -1.77
CA VAL A 34 -33.73 -2.68 -0.90
C VAL A 34 -33.60 -1.83 0.36
N TYR A 35 -33.73 -0.52 0.20
CA TYR A 35 -33.63 0.41 1.32
C TYR A 35 -34.98 0.71 1.98
N GLY A 36 -36.10 0.44 1.31
CA GLY A 36 -37.42 0.81 1.82
C GLY A 36 -37.65 2.32 1.83
N LEU A 37 -36.86 3.11 1.09
CA LEU A 37 -36.97 4.56 1.07
C LEU A 37 -38.28 4.98 0.40
N LYS A 38 -39.09 5.76 1.13
CA LYS A 38 -40.36 6.32 0.67
C LYS A 38 -40.26 7.84 0.67
N ILE A 39 -39.43 8.37 -0.22
CA ILE A 39 -39.20 9.82 -0.40
C ILE A 39 -40.11 10.32 -1.52
N HIS A 40 -40.62 11.55 -1.41
CA HIS A 40 -41.32 12.19 -2.52
C HIS A 40 -40.32 12.49 -3.64
N THR A 41 -40.51 11.87 -4.82
CA THR A 41 -39.59 12.00 -5.96
C THR A 41 -40.13 12.90 -7.06
N ILE A 42 -39.29 13.79 -7.56
CA ILE A 42 -39.54 14.67 -8.70
C ILE A 42 -38.61 14.24 -9.84
N VAL A 43 -39.17 14.08 -11.04
CA VAL A 43 -38.38 13.82 -12.24
C VAL A 43 -37.80 15.14 -12.73
N ILE A 44 -36.48 15.26 -12.74
CA ILE A 44 -35.76 16.50 -13.10
C ILE A 44 -34.58 16.19 -14.03
N SER A 45 -34.24 17.12 -14.92
CA SER A 45 -33.09 16.97 -15.80
C SER A 45 -31.78 17.20 -15.04
N ASP A 46 -30.73 16.51 -15.47
CA ASP A 46 -29.40 16.60 -14.86
C ASP A 46 -28.86 18.04 -14.80
N ALA A 47 -29.14 18.85 -15.84
CA ALA A 47 -28.70 20.24 -15.93
C ALA A 47 -29.25 21.16 -14.82
N VAL A 48 -30.43 20.85 -14.27
CA VAL A 48 -31.12 21.69 -13.28
C VAL A 48 -31.07 21.07 -11.88
N MET A 49 -30.96 19.74 -11.79
CA MET A 49 -31.01 18.96 -10.55
C MET A 49 -29.99 19.41 -9.49
N TYR A 50 -28.72 19.57 -9.86
CA TYR A 50 -27.67 19.98 -8.93
C TYR A 50 -27.87 21.41 -8.41
N LYS A 51 -28.35 22.32 -9.27
CA LYS A 51 -28.66 23.70 -8.88
C LYS A 51 -29.87 23.73 -7.93
N ALA A 52 -30.91 22.95 -8.22
CA ALA A 52 -32.09 22.84 -7.36
C ALA A 52 -31.74 22.24 -5.97
N ALA A 53 -30.78 21.32 -5.89
CA ALA A 53 -30.24 20.85 -4.62
C ALA A 53 -29.50 21.96 -3.85
N PHE A 54 -28.62 22.70 -4.55
CA PHE A 54 -27.89 23.82 -3.96
C PHE A 54 -28.81 24.95 -3.45
N GLU A 55 -29.87 25.26 -4.20
CA GLU A 55 -30.90 26.25 -3.83
C GLU A 55 -31.89 25.72 -2.77
N LYS A 56 -31.69 24.49 -2.28
CA LYS A 56 -32.50 23.80 -1.26
C LYS A 56 -33.95 23.55 -1.69
N GLU A 57 -34.20 23.45 -2.99
CA GLU A 57 -35.48 23.00 -3.55
C GLU A 57 -35.58 21.46 -3.54
N LEU A 58 -34.43 20.77 -3.49
CA LEU A 58 -34.31 19.32 -3.36
C LEU A 58 -33.35 18.98 -2.22
N ASP A 59 -33.67 17.95 -1.45
CA ASP A 59 -32.83 17.48 -0.34
C ASP A 59 -31.89 16.33 -0.75
N VAL A 60 -32.31 15.53 -1.73
CA VAL A 60 -31.57 14.36 -2.23
C VAL A 60 -31.62 14.37 -3.75
N ILE A 61 -30.49 14.10 -4.40
CA ILE A 61 -30.44 13.99 -5.85
C ILE A 61 -29.74 12.70 -6.27
N SER A 62 -30.11 12.19 -7.45
CA SER A 62 -29.27 11.22 -8.16
C SER A 62 -28.05 11.96 -8.72
N GLY A 63 -26.87 11.36 -8.77
CA GLY A 63 -25.68 11.99 -9.33
C GLY A 63 -24.56 10.99 -9.56
N TYR A 64 -23.56 11.39 -10.35
CA TYR A 64 -22.35 10.60 -10.54
C TYR A 64 -21.33 10.97 -9.46
N SER A 65 -20.64 9.98 -8.89
CA SER A 65 -19.62 10.22 -7.85
C SER A 65 -18.40 11.00 -8.35
N THR A 66 -18.21 11.08 -9.67
CA THR A 66 -17.13 11.82 -10.34
C THR A 66 -17.59 13.19 -10.88
N ASP A 67 -18.80 13.65 -10.55
CA ASP A 67 -19.36 14.88 -11.09
C ASP A 67 -18.68 16.13 -10.49
N GLY A 68 -18.20 17.04 -11.34
CA GLY A 68 -17.51 18.25 -10.89
C GLY A 68 -18.39 19.18 -10.05
N ARG A 69 -19.72 19.10 -10.20
CA ARG A 69 -20.68 19.92 -9.44
C ARG A 69 -20.78 19.54 -7.97
N LEU A 70 -20.37 18.32 -7.60
CA LEU A 70 -20.32 17.90 -6.18
C LEU A 70 -19.42 18.85 -5.38
N LYS A 71 -18.25 19.17 -5.92
CA LYS A 71 -17.31 20.13 -5.32
C LYS A 71 -17.80 21.57 -5.43
N ALA A 72 -18.41 21.94 -6.56
CA ALA A 72 -18.86 23.31 -6.81
C ALA A 72 -20.01 23.76 -5.90
N PHE A 73 -20.91 22.82 -5.58
CA PHE A 73 -22.09 23.08 -4.76
C PHE A 73 -22.00 22.52 -3.35
N ASP A 74 -20.80 22.07 -2.93
CA ASP A 74 -20.53 21.52 -1.60
C ASP A 74 -21.52 20.40 -1.20
N LEU A 75 -21.76 19.47 -2.13
CA LEU A 75 -22.70 18.36 -1.93
C LEU A 75 -21.98 17.13 -1.37
N THR A 76 -22.62 16.48 -0.39
CA THR A 76 -22.11 15.24 0.21
C THR A 76 -22.65 14.01 -0.51
N ILE A 77 -21.75 13.09 -0.88
CA ILE A 77 -22.12 11.79 -1.45
C ILE A 77 -22.63 10.86 -0.34
N LEU A 78 -23.82 10.30 -0.51
CA LEU A 78 -24.38 9.32 0.41
C LEU A 78 -23.75 7.93 0.19
N LYS A 79 -23.45 7.22 1.28
CA LYS A 79 -22.89 5.86 1.24
C LYS A 79 -23.98 4.85 0.89
N ASP A 80 -23.70 3.97 -0.07
CA ASP A 80 -24.51 2.79 -0.37
C ASP A 80 -24.02 1.59 0.46
N ASP A 81 -24.55 1.44 1.69
CA ASP A 81 -24.16 0.37 2.62
C ASP A 81 -24.78 -1.00 2.27
N LYS A 82 -25.87 -1.01 1.48
CA LYS A 82 -26.52 -2.23 0.96
C LYS A 82 -26.11 -2.61 -0.46
N LEU A 83 -25.14 -1.89 -1.05
CA LEU A 83 -24.50 -2.22 -2.33
C LEU A 83 -25.48 -2.41 -3.49
N ILE A 84 -26.47 -1.53 -3.64
CA ILE A 84 -27.39 -1.56 -4.78
C ILE A 84 -26.72 -1.07 -6.08
N PHE A 85 -25.65 -0.30 -5.98
CA PHE A 85 -24.87 0.17 -7.12
C PHE A 85 -23.72 -0.82 -7.41
N PRO A 86 -23.67 -1.45 -8.60
CA PRO A 86 -22.54 -2.30 -8.97
C PRO A 86 -21.27 -1.46 -9.21
N PRO A 87 -20.09 -2.08 -9.36
CA PRO A 87 -18.85 -1.37 -9.61
C PRO A 87 -18.87 -0.78 -11.03
N TYR A 88 -18.53 0.51 -11.16
CA TYR A 88 -18.56 1.27 -12.41
C TYR A 88 -17.15 1.55 -12.95
N TYR A 89 -16.39 0.51 -13.29
CA TYR A 89 -15.09 0.71 -13.93
C TYR A 89 -15.24 1.06 -15.40
N ALA A 90 -14.73 2.24 -15.77
CA ALA A 90 -14.59 2.65 -17.15
C ALA A 90 -13.48 1.83 -17.85
N ALA A 91 -13.81 1.28 -19.01
CA ALA A 91 -12.90 0.59 -19.90
C ALA A 91 -13.32 0.80 -21.37
N PRO A 92 -12.38 0.85 -22.32
CA PRO A 92 -12.72 0.81 -23.74
C PRO A 92 -13.38 -0.53 -24.10
N ILE A 93 -14.51 -0.48 -24.81
CA ILE A 93 -15.08 -1.64 -25.46
C ILE A 93 -14.93 -1.54 -26.98
N VAL A 94 -14.33 -2.55 -27.59
CA VAL A 94 -13.89 -2.53 -28.98
C VAL A 94 -14.41 -3.76 -29.70
N ARG A 95 -14.91 -3.62 -30.94
CA ARG A 95 -15.21 -4.81 -31.76
C ARG A 95 -13.95 -5.59 -32.07
N GLU A 96 -14.03 -6.92 -32.02
CA GLU A 96 -12.91 -7.78 -32.45
C GLU A 96 -12.54 -7.54 -33.91
N SER A 97 -13.51 -7.26 -34.78
CA SER A 97 -13.26 -6.91 -36.19
C SER A 97 -12.46 -5.60 -36.33
N SER A 98 -12.71 -4.61 -35.48
CA SER A 98 -11.95 -3.36 -35.46
C SER A 98 -10.52 -3.57 -34.96
N LEU A 99 -10.29 -4.46 -33.99
CA LEU A 99 -8.92 -4.82 -33.57
C LEU A 99 -8.15 -5.57 -34.65
N LYS A 100 -8.83 -6.42 -35.44
CA LYS A 100 -8.21 -7.06 -36.62
C LYS A 100 -7.86 -6.05 -37.71
N LYS A 101 -8.71 -5.04 -37.91
CA LYS A 101 -8.50 -3.95 -38.88
C LYS A 101 -7.41 -2.97 -38.44
N PHE A 102 -7.29 -2.72 -37.13
CA PHE A 102 -6.35 -1.78 -36.52
C PHE A 102 -5.52 -2.49 -35.43
N PRO A 103 -4.50 -3.30 -35.80
CA PRO A 103 -3.78 -4.16 -34.85
C PRO A 103 -3.06 -3.40 -33.72
N GLU A 104 -2.69 -2.13 -33.93
CA GLU A 104 -2.02 -1.32 -32.92
C GLU A 104 -2.99 -0.68 -31.90
N LEU A 105 -4.31 -0.72 -32.18
CA LEU A 105 -5.31 0.02 -31.42
C LEU A 105 -5.38 -0.43 -29.96
N GLU A 106 -5.36 -1.73 -29.68
CA GLU A 106 -5.44 -2.26 -28.31
C GLU A 106 -4.28 -1.76 -27.43
N ASN A 107 -3.05 -1.82 -27.96
CA ASN A 107 -1.85 -1.39 -27.22
C ASN A 107 -1.92 0.10 -26.87
N VAL A 108 -2.43 0.92 -27.79
CA VAL A 108 -2.54 2.36 -27.62
C VAL A 108 -3.63 2.73 -26.62
N LEU A 109 -4.82 2.10 -26.71
CA LEU A 109 -5.90 2.34 -25.76
C LEU A 109 -5.51 1.94 -24.33
N ASN A 110 -4.72 0.87 -24.19
CA ASN A 110 -4.23 0.41 -22.89
C ASN A 110 -3.19 1.36 -22.25
N LEU A 111 -2.66 2.36 -22.96
CA LEU A 111 -1.77 3.37 -22.36
C LEU A 111 -2.44 4.19 -21.25
N LEU A 112 -3.77 4.31 -21.28
CA LEU A 112 -4.55 5.02 -20.26
C LEU A 112 -4.91 4.13 -19.05
N SER A 113 -4.62 2.83 -19.12
CA SER A 113 -4.94 1.89 -18.04
C SER A 113 -4.13 2.18 -16.77
N GLY A 114 -4.79 2.20 -15.62
CA GLY A 114 -4.14 2.50 -14.34
C GLY A 114 -3.74 3.97 -14.15
N LYS A 115 -4.14 4.89 -15.04
CA LYS A 115 -3.72 6.30 -14.99
C LYS A 115 -4.80 7.24 -14.48
N ILE A 116 -6.07 6.82 -14.44
CA ILE A 116 -7.18 7.69 -14.06
C ILE A 116 -7.96 7.09 -12.90
N THR A 117 -7.83 7.71 -11.73
CA THR A 117 -8.61 7.41 -10.52
C THR A 117 -9.92 8.19 -10.52
N ASP A 118 -10.87 7.82 -9.67
CA ASP A 118 -12.14 8.56 -9.51
C ASP A 118 -11.89 10.03 -9.15
N SER A 119 -10.88 10.30 -8.32
CA SER A 119 -10.48 11.65 -7.90
C SER A 119 -9.88 12.46 -9.05
N ILE A 120 -8.96 11.85 -9.81
CA ILE A 120 -8.43 12.47 -11.03
C ILE A 120 -9.59 12.77 -11.98
N MET A 121 -10.49 11.83 -12.21
CA MET A 121 -11.62 12.04 -13.09
C MET A 121 -12.55 13.16 -12.61
N THR A 122 -12.77 13.26 -11.29
CA THR A 122 -13.53 14.35 -10.67
C THR A 122 -12.89 15.71 -10.94
N ASP A 123 -11.57 15.83 -10.83
CA ASP A 123 -10.84 17.07 -11.16
C ASP A 123 -10.92 17.41 -12.65
N LEU A 124 -10.82 16.41 -13.52
CA LEU A 124 -10.94 16.60 -14.97
C LEU A 124 -12.36 17.07 -15.34
N ASN A 125 -13.40 16.46 -14.77
CA ASN A 125 -14.80 16.89 -14.95
C ASN A 125 -15.02 18.29 -14.37
N TYR A 126 -14.44 18.62 -13.22
CA TYR A 126 -14.52 19.97 -12.65
C TYR A 126 -13.97 21.04 -13.60
N LYS A 127 -12.84 20.77 -14.27
CA LYS A 127 -12.26 21.69 -15.26
C LYS A 127 -13.17 21.93 -16.45
N THR A 128 -13.91 20.92 -16.93
CA THR A 128 -14.87 21.11 -18.02
C THR A 128 -16.14 21.79 -17.55
N ASP A 129 -16.69 21.34 -16.43
CA ASP A 129 -18.04 21.70 -16.02
C ASP A 129 -18.10 23.08 -15.35
N GLN A 130 -17.06 23.42 -14.56
CA GLN A 130 -17.02 24.65 -13.76
C GLN A 130 -16.05 25.70 -14.31
N LEU A 131 -14.89 25.26 -14.81
CA LEU A 131 -13.91 26.18 -15.41
C LEU A 131 -14.14 26.39 -16.92
N HIS A 132 -15.17 25.74 -17.49
CA HIS A 132 -15.57 25.82 -18.90
C HIS A 132 -14.42 25.56 -19.88
N GLN A 133 -13.44 24.74 -19.47
CA GLN A 133 -12.37 24.32 -20.37
C GLN A 133 -12.91 23.31 -21.36
N SER A 134 -12.40 23.32 -22.60
CA SER A 134 -12.80 22.31 -23.58
C SER A 134 -12.29 20.92 -23.15
N PRO A 135 -13.05 19.84 -23.39
CA PRO A 135 -12.58 18.48 -23.14
C PRO A 135 -11.25 18.17 -23.83
N GLU A 136 -11.01 18.73 -25.02
CA GLU A 136 -9.75 18.61 -25.75
C GLU A 136 -8.57 19.19 -24.96
N LYS A 137 -8.71 20.40 -24.41
CA LYS A 137 -7.67 21.03 -23.60
C LYS A 137 -7.39 20.21 -22.34
N VAL A 138 -8.44 19.82 -21.62
CA VAL A 138 -8.34 19.03 -20.38
C VAL A 138 -7.66 17.68 -20.64
N ALA A 139 -8.06 16.99 -21.72
CA ALA A 139 -7.43 15.75 -22.15
C ALA A 139 -5.94 15.94 -22.48
N LYS A 140 -5.59 16.99 -23.23
CA LYS A 140 -4.20 17.29 -23.59
C LYS A 140 -3.35 17.58 -22.36
N ASP A 141 -3.80 18.46 -21.48
CA ASP A 141 -3.08 18.87 -20.28
C ASP A 141 -2.83 17.65 -19.37
N PHE A 142 -3.81 16.76 -19.23
CA PHE A 142 -3.64 15.49 -18.51
C PHE A 142 -2.61 14.58 -19.19
N LEU A 143 -2.72 14.34 -20.50
CA LEU A 143 -1.78 13.48 -21.22
C LEU A 143 -0.34 14.03 -21.18
N VAL A 144 -0.17 15.36 -21.20
CA VAL A 144 1.14 16.00 -20.99
C VAL A 144 1.65 15.72 -19.58
N SER A 145 0.82 15.89 -18.55
CA SER A 145 1.19 15.61 -17.15
C SER A 145 1.61 14.15 -16.93
N GLN A 146 1.04 13.21 -17.69
CA GLN A 146 1.35 11.78 -17.62
C GLN A 146 2.49 11.37 -18.57
N ASN A 147 3.13 12.30 -19.28
CA ASN A 147 4.13 12.02 -20.32
C ASN A 147 3.62 11.08 -21.45
N LEU A 148 2.32 11.13 -21.75
CA LEU A 148 1.66 10.31 -22.78
C LEU A 148 1.36 11.10 -24.06
N PHE A 149 1.36 12.43 -24.01
CA PHE A 149 1.07 13.25 -25.18
C PHE A 149 2.19 13.20 -26.22
N LYS A 150 1.84 12.91 -27.47
CA LYS A 150 2.73 12.99 -28.64
C LYS A 150 2.04 13.79 -29.74
N VAL A 151 2.84 14.51 -30.53
CA VAL A 151 2.33 15.24 -31.70
C VAL A 151 1.77 14.24 -32.72
N SER A 152 0.63 14.58 -33.33
CA SER A 152 0.01 13.72 -34.34
C SER A 152 0.95 13.45 -35.50
N LYS A 153 1.00 12.19 -35.94
CA LYS A 153 1.79 11.77 -37.11
C LYS A 153 1.13 12.11 -38.45
N ASN A 154 -0.13 12.56 -38.46
CA ASN A 154 -0.93 12.78 -39.68
C ASN A 154 -0.89 11.59 -40.66
N GLY A 155 -0.92 10.37 -40.12
CA GLY A 155 -0.82 9.14 -40.92
C GLY A 155 -2.05 8.89 -41.81
N ASN A 156 -1.91 7.93 -42.72
CA ASN A 156 -2.94 7.50 -43.67
C ASN A 156 -3.38 6.03 -43.48
N GLY A 157 -3.08 5.43 -42.32
CA GLY A 157 -3.32 4.02 -41.98
C GLY A 157 -4.80 3.65 -41.72
N GLY A 158 -5.75 4.45 -42.22
CA GLY A 158 -7.17 4.27 -42.03
C GLY A 158 -7.77 5.11 -40.89
N MET A 159 -9.10 5.18 -40.86
CA MET A 159 -9.85 6.03 -39.93
C MET A 159 -10.51 5.19 -38.83
N VAL A 160 -10.09 5.39 -37.58
CA VAL A 160 -10.71 4.83 -36.37
C VAL A 160 -11.83 5.77 -35.92
N ARG A 161 -13.02 5.23 -35.69
CA ARG A 161 -14.20 6.00 -35.27
C ARG A 161 -14.41 5.82 -33.76
N ILE A 162 -14.42 6.89 -32.99
CA ILE A 162 -14.63 6.85 -31.54
C ILE A 162 -16.03 7.32 -31.22
N GLY A 163 -16.79 6.56 -30.43
CA GLY A 163 -18.05 7.02 -29.85
C GLY A 163 -17.87 7.65 -28.48
N SER A 164 -18.84 8.46 -28.04
CA SER A 164 -18.98 8.86 -26.64
C SER A 164 -20.44 9.03 -26.26
N LYS A 165 -20.74 8.89 -24.97
CA LYS A 165 -22.03 9.28 -24.41
C LYS A 165 -22.12 10.79 -24.21
N ILE A 166 -23.31 11.26 -23.83
CA ILE A 166 -23.65 12.68 -23.66
C ILE A 166 -23.31 13.25 -22.27
N PHE A 167 -22.08 13.08 -21.79
CA PHE A 167 -21.63 13.69 -20.53
C PHE A 167 -20.11 13.95 -20.48
N GLY A 168 -19.71 14.87 -19.59
CA GLY A 168 -18.36 15.46 -19.52
C GLY A 168 -17.22 14.45 -19.63
N GLU A 169 -17.19 13.49 -18.71
CA GLU A 169 -16.17 12.44 -18.63
C GLU A 169 -15.96 11.69 -19.96
N GLN A 170 -17.04 11.37 -20.67
CA GLN A 170 -16.99 10.64 -21.92
C GLN A 170 -16.39 11.45 -23.07
N TYR A 171 -16.61 12.77 -23.07
CA TYR A 171 -15.95 13.67 -24.02
C TYR A 171 -14.45 13.77 -23.75
N ILE A 172 -14.06 13.87 -22.48
CA ILE A 172 -12.65 13.92 -22.07
C ILE A 172 -11.93 12.63 -22.49
N LEU A 173 -12.50 11.47 -22.17
CA LEU A 173 -11.92 10.17 -22.55
C LEU A 173 -11.83 9.99 -24.07
N ALA A 174 -12.85 10.41 -24.83
CA ALA A 174 -12.81 10.35 -26.29
C ALA A 174 -11.68 11.20 -26.88
N GLU A 175 -11.44 12.42 -26.35
CA GLU A 175 -10.33 13.27 -26.77
C GLU A 175 -8.97 12.71 -26.35
N MET A 176 -8.86 12.13 -25.15
CA MET A 176 -7.63 11.44 -24.72
C MET A 176 -7.27 10.30 -25.68
N TYR A 177 -8.24 9.42 -26.00
CA TYR A 177 -7.99 8.32 -26.91
C TYR A 177 -7.68 8.79 -28.33
N LYS A 178 -8.35 9.85 -28.81
CA LYS A 178 -8.03 10.47 -30.10
C LYS A 178 -6.57 10.90 -30.17
N MET A 179 -6.08 11.64 -29.17
CA MET A 179 -4.70 12.11 -29.11
C MET A 179 -3.69 10.96 -28.98
N LEU A 180 -4.01 9.95 -28.17
CA LEU A 180 -3.18 8.76 -28.02
C LEU A 180 -3.04 8.00 -29.34
N ILE A 181 -4.14 7.77 -30.05
CA ILE A 181 -4.12 7.09 -31.36
C ILE A 181 -3.29 7.91 -32.36
N GLN A 182 -3.63 9.17 -32.54
CA GLN A 182 -2.97 10.03 -33.54
C GLN A 182 -1.47 10.25 -33.28
N GLY A 183 -1.04 10.24 -32.02
CA GLY A 183 0.37 10.42 -31.65
C GLY A 183 1.21 9.14 -31.63
N ASN A 184 0.57 7.97 -31.53
CA ASN A 184 1.28 6.68 -31.42
C ASN A 184 1.20 5.83 -32.69
N THR A 185 0.15 5.96 -33.50
CA THR A 185 -0.04 5.19 -34.74
C THR A 185 -0.15 6.08 -35.97
N ASP A 186 -0.21 5.47 -37.14
CA ASP A 186 -0.48 6.17 -38.40
C ASP A 186 -1.99 6.27 -38.71
N TYR A 187 -2.86 6.02 -37.72
CA TYR A 187 -4.31 6.07 -37.91
C TYR A 187 -4.86 7.49 -37.75
N GLN A 188 -5.88 7.79 -38.56
CA GLN A 188 -6.72 8.97 -38.37
C GLN A 188 -7.86 8.64 -37.42
N VAL A 189 -8.42 9.67 -36.80
CA VAL A 189 -9.50 9.50 -35.82
C VAL A 189 -10.67 10.40 -36.19
N ALA A 190 -11.86 9.82 -36.26
CA ALA A 190 -13.13 10.54 -36.34
C ALA A 190 -13.90 10.35 -35.04
N THR A 191 -14.19 11.45 -34.34
CA THR A 191 -15.00 11.42 -33.12
C THR A 191 -16.48 11.58 -33.46
N LYS A 192 -17.30 10.66 -32.98
CA LYS A 192 -18.77 10.73 -32.96
C LYS A 192 -19.18 10.86 -31.51
N THR A 193 -19.02 12.06 -30.97
CA THR A 193 -19.33 12.36 -29.57
C THR A 193 -20.81 12.66 -29.38
N GLY A 194 -21.32 12.42 -28.17
CA GLY A 194 -22.66 12.83 -27.80
C GLY A 194 -23.77 12.05 -28.52
N LEU A 195 -23.52 10.78 -28.84
CA LEU A 195 -24.48 9.92 -29.54
C LEU A 195 -25.78 9.71 -28.73
N GLY A 196 -25.67 9.68 -27.41
CA GLY A 196 -26.79 9.50 -26.49
C GLY A 196 -26.40 8.66 -25.28
N GLY A 197 -27.38 7.97 -24.71
CA GLY A 197 -27.16 7.02 -23.61
C GLY A 197 -26.53 5.70 -24.07
N THR A 198 -26.29 4.81 -23.11
CA THR A 198 -25.68 3.47 -23.30
C THR A 198 -26.16 2.72 -24.53
N LYS A 199 -27.49 2.57 -24.69
CA LYS A 199 -28.05 1.75 -25.76
C LYS A 199 -27.73 2.31 -27.15
N ILE A 200 -27.73 3.64 -27.30
CA ILE A 200 -27.44 4.29 -28.59
C ILE A 200 -25.96 4.12 -28.96
N CYS A 201 -25.04 4.32 -28.01
CA CYS A 201 -23.61 4.07 -28.23
C CYS A 201 -23.34 2.60 -28.54
N PHE A 202 -23.95 1.69 -27.79
CA PHE A 202 -23.80 0.25 -28.01
C PHE A 202 -24.36 -0.18 -29.37
N ASP A 203 -25.52 0.32 -29.78
CA ASP A 203 -26.09 0.01 -31.10
C ASP A 203 -25.24 0.60 -32.23
N ALA A 204 -24.66 1.79 -32.05
CA ALA A 204 -23.69 2.35 -32.99
C ALA A 204 -22.42 1.46 -33.10
N LEU A 205 -21.99 0.85 -32.00
CA LEU A 205 -20.88 -0.10 -31.99
C LEU A 205 -21.27 -1.44 -32.62
N VAL A 206 -22.46 -1.97 -32.38
CA VAL A 206 -22.87 -3.25 -33.00
C VAL A 206 -23.14 -3.10 -34.50
N ASN A 207 -23.69 -1.95 -34.92
CA ASN A 207 -24.03 -1.66 -36.32
C ASN A 207 -22.88 -1.04 -37.14
N ASP A 208 -21.62 -1.24 -36.73
CA ASP A 208 -20.43 -0.76 -37.44
C ASP A 208 -20.39 0.75 -37.72
N GLN A 209 -20.95 1.58 -36.83
CA GLN A 209 -20.95 3.04 -37.00
C GLN A 209 -19.80 3.74 -36.26
N ILE A 210 -19.30 3.15 -35.17
CA ILE A 210 -18.11 3.54 -34.40
C ILE A 210 -17.24 2.30 -34.16
N ASP A 211 -15.94 2.39 -33.97
CA ASP A 211 -15.04 1.24 -33.76
C ASP A 211 -14.87 0.86 -32.28
N PHE A 212 -14.94 1.85 -31.39
CA PHE A 212 -14.97 1.66 -29.94
C PHE A 212 -15.57 2.87 -29.23
N TYR A 213 -15.89 2.70 -27.95
CA TYR A 213 -16.14 3.80 -27.02
C TYR A 213 -15.83 3.38 -25.57
N PRO A 214 -15.63 4.31 -24.63
CA PRO A 214 -15.48 3.98 -23.21
C PRO A 214 -16.83 3.58 -22.59
N GLU A 215 -16.89 2.45 -21.89
CA GLU A 215 -18.09 1.95 -21.21
C GLU A 215 -17.78 1.49 -19.79
N TYR A 216 -18.80 1.41 -18.94
CA TYR A 216 -18.69 1.10 -17.52
C TYR A 216 -19.24 -0.29 -17.22
N THR A 217 -18.53 -1.03 -16.39
CA THR A 217 -18.89 -2.41 -16.03
C THR A 217 -20.30 -2.56 -15.45
N GLY A 218 -20.75 -1.64 -14.58
CA GLY A 218 -22.11 -1.65 -14.03
C GLY A 218 -23.19 -1.51 -15.10
N THR A 219 -22.95 -0.65 -16.10
CA THR A 219 -23.83 -0.50 -17.26
C THR A 219 -23.81 -1.74 -18.16
N GLY A 220 -22.62 -2.30 -18.42
CA GLY A 220 -22.47 -3.55 -19.16
C GLY A 220 -23.27 -4.69 -18.53
N LEU A 221 -23.23 -4.79 -17.20
CA LEU A 221 -23.96 -5.79 -16.43
C LEU A 221 -25.48 -5.56 -16.45
N LEU A 222 -25.93 -4.39 -15.98
CA LEU A 222 -27.34 -4.16 -15.68
C LEU A 222 -28.19 -3.69 -16.86
N VAL A 223 -27.57 -3.10 -17.89
CA VAL A 223 -28.31 -2.53 -19.04
C VAL A 223 -28.15 -3.39 -20.28
N LEU A 224 -26.93 -3.87 -20.55
CA LEU A 224 -26.61 -4.54 -21.81
C LEU A 224 -26.71 -6.07 -21.73
N LEU A 225 -26.24 -6.68 -20.64
CA LEU A 225 -26.30 -8.14 -20.46
C LEU A 225 -27.57 -8.61 -19.76
N GLN A 226 -28.07 -7.83 -18.78
CA GLN A 226 -29.28 -8.12 -18.00
C GLN A 226 -29.37 -9.59 -17.54
N PRO A 227 -28.39 -10.12 -16.79
CA PRO A 227 -28.52 -11.45 -16.23
C PRO A 227 -29.65 -11.51 -15.19
N LYS A 228 -29.97 -12.72 -14.72
CA LYS A 228 -30.94 -12.91 -13.64
C LYS A 228 -30.58 -12.03 -12.44
N ALA A 229 -31.60 -11.41 -11.83
CA ALA A 229 -31.40 -10.37 -10.81
C ALA A 229 -30.63 -10.88 -9.59
N GLU A 230 -30.85 -12.13 -9.18
CA GLU A 230 -30.15 -12.76 -8.06
C GLU A 230 -28.66 -12.89 -8.34
N PHE A 231 -28.31 -13.36 -9.54
CA PHE A 231 -26.91 -13.50 -9.96
C PHE A 231 -26.24 -12.13 -10.15
N ALA A 232 -26.96 -11.15 -10.71
CA ALA A 232 -26.45 -9.79 -10.84
C ALA A 232 -26.08 -9.19 -9.47
N LYS A 233 -26.93 -9.39 -8.45
CA LYS A 233 -26.68 -8.97 -7.07
C LYS A 233 -25.49 -9.72 -6.44
N GLU A 234 -25.38 -11.01 -6.73
CA GLU A 234 -24.27 -11.84 -6.24
C GLU A 234 -22.92 -11.31 -6.73
N ILE A 235 -22.76 -10.92 -7.99
CA ILE A 235 -21.44 -10.46 -8.46
C ILE A 235 -21.22 -8.95 -8.29
N ALA A 236 -22.28 -8.16 -8.06
CA ALA A 236 -22.21 -6.70 -7.95
C ALA A 236 -21.42 -6.17 -6.74
N HIS A 237 -21.06 -7.01 -5.77
CA HIS A 237 -20.20 -6.58 -4.65
C HIS A 237 -18.70 -6.81 -4.94
N ASP A 238 -18.37 -7.58 -5.98
CA ASP A 238 -16.99 -7.91 -6.34
C ASP A 238 -16.65 -7.32 -7.72
N LYS A 239 -15.68 -6.40 -7.70
CA LYS A 239 -15.29 -5.63 -8.87
C LYS A 239 -14.61 -6.49 -9.94
N ASP A 240 -13.81 -7.47 -9.52
CA ASP A 240 -13.08 -8.34 -10.43
C ASP A 240 -14.01 -9.39 -11.03
N GLN A 241 -14.92 -9.94 -10.23
CA GLN A 241 -15.97 -10.84 -10.74
C GLN A 241 -16.90 -10.14 -11.72
N THR A 242 -17.34 -8.92 -11.40
CA THR A 242 -18.16 -8.11 -12.31
C THR A 242 -17.45 -7.86 -13.63
N PHE A 243 -16.19 -7.37 -13.60
CA PHE A 243 -15.43 -7.11 -14.82
C PHE A 243 -15.21 -8.38 -15.64
N LYS A 244 -14.83 -9.49 -14.99
CA LYS A 244 -14.62 -10.79 -15.66
C LYS A 244 -15.89 -11.27 -16.34
N TYR A 245 -17.02 -11.29 -15.64
CA TYR A 245 -18.31 -11.70 -16.19
C TYR A 245 -18.71 -10.85 -17.41
N VAL A 246 -18.65 -9.53 -17.25
CA VAL A 246 -19.01 -8.59 -18.31
C VAL A 246 -18.11 -8.77 -19.54
N LYS A 247 -16.79 -8.85 -19.34
CA LYS A 247 -15.81 -9.09 -20.41
C LYS A 247 -16.11 -10.38 -21.16
N ASP A 248 -16.27 -11.49 -20.43
CA ASP A 248 -16.42 -12.82 -21.03
C ASP A 248 -17.75 -12.94 -21.78
N GLU A 249 -18.84 -12.41 -21.24
CA GLU A 249 -20.15 -12.48 -21.88
C GLU A 249 -20.27 -11.53 -23.08
N PHE A 250 -19.61 -10.37 -23.07
CA PHE A 250 -19.57 -9.49 -24.25
C PHE A 250 -18.80 -10.12 -25.42
N ALA A 251 -17.67 -10.78 -25.12
CA ALA A 251 -16.91 -11.49 -26.14
C ALA A 251 -17.76 -12.60 -26.79
N LYS A 252 -18.45 -13.40 -25.96
CA LYS A 252 -19.32 -14.49 -26.43
C LYS A 252 -20.54 -14.01 -27.22
N LYS A 253 -21.28 -13.02 -26.69
CA LYS A 253 -22.58 -12.62 -27.25
C LYS A 253 -22.46 -11.62 -28.40
N PHE A 254 -21.46 -10.74 -28.34
CA PHE A 254 -21.38 -9.58 -29.22
C PHE A 254 -20.08 -9.51 -30.04
N GLN A 255 -19.11 -10.39 -29.79
CA GLN A 255 -17.76 -10.30 -30.39
C GLN A 255 -17.11 -8.94 -30.11
N ILE A 256 -17.35 -8.43 -28.90
CA ILE A 256 -16.80 -7.16 -28.39
C ILE A 256 -15.87 -7.48 -27.24
N LYS A 257 -14.64 -6.95 -27.32
CA LYS A 257 -13.62 -7.09 -26.29
C LYS A 257 -13.66 -5.89 -25.36
N TRP A 258 -13.73 -6.16 -24.05
CA TRP A 258 -13.41 -5.17 -23.03
C TRP A 258 -11.90 -5.10 -22.85
N LEU A 259 -11.33 -3.91 -22.99
CA LEU A 259 -9.91 -3.66 -22.72
C LEU A 259 -9.68 -3.38 -21.23
N LYS A 260 -8.43 -3.06 -20.86
CA LYS A 260 -8.09 -2.85 -19.45
C LYS A 260 -8.81 -1.60 -18.89
N PRO A 261 -9.35 -1.65 -17.67
CA PRO A 261 -9.92 -0.47 -17.02
C PRO A 261 -8.92 0.67 -16.87
N ILE A 262 -9.43 1.91 -16.85
CA ILE A 262 -8.61 3.12 -16.67
C ILE A 262 -8.20 3.38 -15.21
N GLY A 263 -8.86 2.74 -14.24
CA GLY A 263 -8.55 2.78 -12.79
C GLY A 263 -7.41 1.84 -12.35
N PHE A 264 -7.08 1.82 -11.04
CA PHE A 264 -5.91 1.09 -10.50
C PHE A 264 -5.89 -0.42 -10.80
N ASN A 265 -4.68 -0.95 -10.89
CA ASN A 265 -4.40 -2.30 -11.36
C ASN A 265 -4.77 -3.38 -10.30
N PRO A 266 -5.67 -4.34 -10.61
CA PRO A 266 -6.03 -5.43 -9.70
C PRO A 266 -4.85 -6.33 -9.30
N ASP A 267 -3.76 -6.35 -10.08
CA ASP A 267 -2.58 -7.18 -9.81
C ASP A 267 -1.76 -6.68 -8.59
N PHE A 268 -2.04 -5.50 -8.05
CA PHE A 268 -1.26 -4.92 -6.94
C PHE A 268 -1.37 -5.74 -5.65
N ASN A 269 -2.51 -6.39 -5.41
CA ASN A 269 -2.67 -7.31 -4.29
C ASN A 269 -1.65 -8.47 -4.39
N TYR A 270 -1.52 -9.08 -5.57
CA TYR A 270 -0.56 -10.15 -5.81
C TYR A 270 0.90 -9.69 -5.66
N VAL A 271 1.22 -8.48 -6.15
CA VAL A 271 2.58 -7.92 -6.11
C VAL A 271 3.03 -7.55 -4.69
N PHE A 272 2.15 -6.92 -3.91
CA PHE A 272 2.51 -6.37 -2.59
C PHE A 272 2.15 -7.28 -1.40
N ASN A 273 1.41 -8.37 -1.60
CA ASN A 273 1.16 -9.33 -0.52
C ASN A 273 2.49 -9.87 0.04
N SER A 274 2.71 -9.64 1.34
CA SER A 274 3.93 -9.97 2.04
C SER A 274 4.05 -11.47 2.27
N TYR A 275 3.12 -12.01 3.06
CA TYR A 275 3.13 -13.39 3.53
C TYR A 275 1.74 -13.90 3.94
N TYR A 276 0.65 -13.16 3.69
CA TYR A 276 -0.69 -13.52 4.16
C TYR A 276 -1.32 -14.54 3.21
N GLU A 277 -1.29 -15.82 3.59
CA GLU A 277 -1.84 -16.91 2.76
C GLU A 277 -3.37 -16.80 2.64
N SER A 278 -4.01 -16.32 3.71
CA SER A 278 -5.47 -16.08 3.75
C SER A 278 -5.96 -14.97 2.82
N VAL A 279 -5.07 -14.10 2.32
CA VAL A 279 -5.42 -12.96 1.45
C VAL A 279 -5.28 -13.31 -0.03
N GLY A 280 -4.40 -14.25 -0.40
CA GLY A 280 -4.27 -14.74 -1.77
C GLY A 280 -2.84 -15.03 -2.21
N ALA A 281 -2.67 -15.34 -3.50
CA ALA A 281 -1.37 -15.63 -4.10
C ALA A 281 -0.42 -14.43 -3.98
N ARG A 282 0.90 -14.71 -3.99
CA ARG A 282 1.95 -13.68 -3.89
C ARG A 282 3.14 -13.98 -4.77
N VAL A 283 3.92 -12.93 -5.06
CA VAL A 283 5.26 -13.07 -5.63
C VAL A 283 6.19 -13.78 -4.64
N ILE A 284 7.06 -14.66 -5.15
CA ILE A 284 8.11 -15.30 -4.36
C ILE A 284 9.05 -14.21 -3.81
N ARG A 285 9.27 -14.19 -2.49
CA ARG A 285 9.99 -13.08 -1.82
C ARG A 285 11.38 -12.83 -2.40
N THR A 286 12.11 -13.87 -2.78
CA THR A 286 13.45 -13.77 -3.40
C THR A 286 13.44 -13.11 -4.77
N ASP A 287 12.30 -13.12 -5.46
CA ASP A 287 12.19 -12.65 -6.84
C ASP A 287 11.68 -11.20 -6.92
N ARG A 288 11.42 -10.55 -5.78
CA ARG A 288 10.96 -9.15 -5.74
C ARG A 288 11.94 -8.20 -6.42
N GLY A 289 13.25 -8.47 -6.33
CA GLY A 289 14.28 -7.68 -7.01
C GLY A 289 14.22 -7.74 -8.54
N ASN A 290 13.53 -8.74 -9.12
CA ASN A 290 13.37 -8.90 -10.57
C ASN A 290 12.19 -8.09 -11.13
N LEU A 291 11.37 -7.48 -10.27
CA LEU A 291 10.19 -6.72 -10.67
C LEU A 291 10.58 -5.29 -11.06
N SER A 292 10.70 -5.04 -12.36
CA SER A 292 10.85 -3.67 -12.90
C SER A 292 9.54 -2.88 -12.97
N ARG A 293 8.40 -3.57 -12.76
CA ARG A 293 7.05 -3.00 -12.70
C ARG A 293 6.30 -3.51 -11.45
N PRO A 294 5.47 -2.68 -10.80
CA PRO A 294 5.18 -1.28 -11.12
C PRO A 294 6.40 -0.36 -10.96
N SER A 295 6.44 0.73 -11.75
CA SER A 295 7.50 1.73 -11.63
C SER A 295 7.42 2.49 -10.31
N VAL A 296 8.52 3.13 -9.90
CA VAL A 296 8.56 3.99 -8.70
C VAL A 296 7.43 5.03 -8.72
N ASN A 297 7.21 5.71 -9.86
CA ASN A 297 6.14 6.69 -10.00
C ASN A 297 4.74 6.08 -9.83
N GLU A 298 4.51 4.87 -10.36
CA GLU A 298 3.23 4.15 -10.20
C GLU A 298 2.98 3.75 -8.74
N VAL A 299 4.04 3.40 -7.99
CA VAL A 299 3.93 3.13 -6.55
C VAL A 299 3.60 4.41 -5.77
N TYR A 300 4.21 5.55 -6.10
CA TYR A 300 3.85 6.84 -5.51
C TYR A 300 2.40 7.25 -5.80
N GLN A 301 1.92 7.04 -7.04
CA GLN A 301 0.52 7.28 -7.40
C GLN A 301 -0.44 6.39 -6.60
N TYR A 302 -0.06 5.12 -6.39
CA TYR A 302 -0.84 4.20 -5.56
C TYR A 302 -0.88 4.62 -4.09
N ARG A 303 0.26 5.03 -3.51
CA ARG A 303 0.30 5.60 -2.15
C ARG A 303 -0.64 6.80 -2.02
N ALA A 304 -0.56 7.77 -2.94
CA ALA A 304 -1.42 8.96 -2.90
C ALA A 304 -2.92 8.61 -2.96
N TYR A 305 -3.30 7.58 -3.74
CA TYR A 305 -4.67 7.08 -3.77
C TYR A 305 -5.11 6.46 -2.44
N VAL A 306 -4.26 5.63 -1.83
CA VAL A 306 -4.53 5.06 -0.50
C VAL A 306 -4.66 6.17 0.53
N ASP A 307 -3.75 7.15 0.53
CA ASP A 307 -3.78 8.30 1.45
C ASP A 307 -5.08 9.11 1.32
N GLU A 308 -5.56 9.34 0.10
CA GLU A 308 -6.83 10.03 -0.14
C GLU A 308 -8.02 9.22 0.40
N ALA A 309 -8.05 7.92 0.13
CA ALA A 309 -9.09 7.02 0.64
C ALA A 309 -9.08 6.95 2.17
N MET A 310 -7.89 6.92 2.77
CA MET A 310 -7.69 6.93 4.22
C MET A 310 -8.13 8.26 4.84
N THR A 311 -7.83 9.39 4.20
CA THR A 311 -8.29 10.70 4.67
C THR A 311 -9.81 10.77 4.71
N LYS A 312 -10.49 10.26 3.68
CA LYS A 312 -11.96 10.17 3.65
C LYS A 312 -12.50 9.25 4.74
N LEU A 313 -11.86 8.10 4.94
CA LEU A 313 -12.23 7.13 5.98
C LEU A 313 -12.12 7.75 7.38
N LEU A 314 -10.99 8.39 7.68
CA LEU A 314 -10.71 9.01 8.98
C LEU A 314 -11.52 10.29 9.24
N SER A 315 -12.13 10.87 8.20
CA SER A 315 -13.08 11.99 8.34
C SER A 315 -14.47 11.54 8.79
N CYS A 316 -14.74 10.23 8.82
CA CYS A 316 -15.99 9.64 9.30
C CYS A 316 -15.78 9.02 10.70
N PRO A 317 -16.85 8.83 11.49
CA PRO A 317 -16.77 8.02 12.70
C PRO A 317 -16.27 6.61 12.40
N ILE A 318 -15.23 6.17 13.10
CA ILE A 318 -14.67 4.82 13.04
C ILE A 318 -14.98 4.08 14.34
N ASP A 319 -15.16 2.75 14.26
CA ASP A 319 -15.34 1.91 15.44
C ASP A 319 -14.00 1.49 16.06
N GLU A 320 -14.06 0.89 17.25
CA GLU A 320 -12.88 0.45 18.00
C GLU A 320 -12.06 -0.58 17.23
N LYS A 321 -12.74 -1.53 16.57
CA LYS A 321 -12.08 -2.58 15.78
C LYS A 321 -11.28 -2.02 14.61
N LEU A 322 -11.83 -1.03 13.90
CA LEU A 322 -11.11 -0.34 12.84
C LEU A 322 -9.95 0.49 13.41
N THR A 323 -10.15 1.13 14.57
CA THR A 323 -9.08 1.88 15.26
C THR A 323 -7.89 0.99 15.59
N GLU A 324 -8.12 -0.20 16.16
CA GLU A 324 -7.06 -1.19 16.44
C GLU A 324 -6.31 -1.60 15.17
N LEU A 325 -7.04 -1.86 14.07
CA LEU A 325 -6.46 -2.23 12.79
C LEU A 325 -5.60 -1.10 12.19
N LEU A 326 -6.05 0.15 12.33
CA LEU A 326 -5.31 1.32 11.87
C LEU A 326 -4.02 1.53 12.68
N LEU A 327 -4.08 1.40 14.00
CA LEU A 327 -2.91 1.47 14.87
C LEU A 327 -1.88 0.37 14.53
N LEU A 328 -2.35 -0.85 14.27
CA LEU A 328 -1.50 -1.93 13.77
C LEU A 328 -0.87 -1.57 12.42
N GLY A 329 -1.66 -1.03 11.49
CA GLY A 329 -1.18 -0.59 10.17
C GLY A 329 -0.10 0.49 10.24
N PHE A 330 -0.26 1.49 11.12
CA PHE A 330 0.75 2.54 11.30
C PHE A 330 2.03 2.01 11.93
N ASN A 331 1.94 1.13 12.92
CA ASN A 331 3.10 0.46 13.50
C ASN A 331 3.80 -0.48 12.50
N HIS A 332 3.03 -1.13 11.62
CA HIS A 332 3.58 -1.92 10.51
C HIS A 332 4.33 -1.03 9.50
N GLU A 333 3.82 0.15 9.15
CA GLU A 333 4.55 1.10 8.30
C GLU A 333 5.85 1.57 8.97
N GLN A 334 5.86 1.80 10.29
CA GLN A 334 7.07 2.13 11.05
C GLN A 334 8.12 1.02 11.04
N GLN A 335 7.71 -0.25 11.17
CA GLN A 335 8.63 -1.39 10.96
C GLN A 335 9.22 -1.36 9.55
N HIS A 336 8.40 -1.06 8.54
CA HIS A 336 8.85 -0.93 7.16
C HIS A 336 9.75 0.29 6.91
N GLN A 337 9.65 1.36 7.70
CA GLN A 337 10.57 2.51 7.62
C GLN A 337 11.98 2.12 8.10
N GLU A 338 12.08 1.37 9.19
CA GLU A 338 13.37 0.83 9.64
C GLU A 338 13.95 -0.14 8.61
N LEU A 339 13.12 -1.06 8.09
CA LEU A 339 13.52 -1.97 7.01
C LEU A 339 13.98 -1.19 5.78
N LEU A 340 13.24 -0.18 5.33
CA LEU A 340 13.62 0.62 4.16
C LEU A 340 15.03 1.20 4.31
N LEU A 341 15.40 1.67 5.52
CA LEU A 341 16.74 2.19 5.76
C LEU A 341 17.80 1.08 5.74
N THR A 342 17.54 -0.08 6.36
CA THR A 342 18.47 -1.23 6.32
C THR A 342 18.63 -1.80 4.92
N ASP A 343 17.55 -1.87 4.15
CA ASP A 343 17.52 -2.36 2.76
C ASP A 343 18.31 -1.42 1.85
N ILE A 344 18.08 -0.11 1.94
CA ILE A 344 18.86 0.89 1.20
C ILE A 344 20.34 0.80 1.56
N LYS A 345 20.67 0.74 2.87
CA LYS A 345 22.05 0.60 3.32
C LYS A 345 22.69 -0.68 2.78
N TYR A 346 21.95 -1.78 2.75
CA TYR A 346 22.43 -3.04 2.18
C TYR A 346 22.68 -2.96 0.68
N ILE A 347 21.77 -2.35 -0.09
CA ILE A 347 21.94 -2.18 -1.54
C ILE A 347 23.17 -1.32 -1.85
N LEU A 348 23.32 -0.18 -1.19
CA LEU A 348 24.40 0.75 -1.46
C LEU A 348 25.75 0.29 -0.87
N GLY A 349 25.73 -0.37 0.29
CA GLY A 349 26.94 -0.88 0.95
C GLY A 349 27.52 -2.15 0.32
N ASN A 350 26.75 -2.85 -0.52
CA ASN A 350 27.26 -3.94 -1.36
C ASN A 350 27.59 -3.46 -2.79
N ASN A 351 27.39 -2.17 -3.10
CA ASN A 351 27.82 -1.62 -4.37
C ASN A 351 29.34 -1.35 -4.31
N PRO A 352 30.13 -1.79 -5.32
CA PRO A 352 31.59 -1.60 -5.32
C PRO A 352 32.04 -0.14 -5.32
N LEU A 353 31.14 0.80 -5.66
CA LEU A 353 31.40 2.23 -5.63
C LEU A 353 31.09 2.88 -4.27
N PHE A 354 30.51 2.14 -3.33
CA PHE A 354 30.10 2.61 -2.00
C PHE A 354 29.45 4.00 -1.99
N PRO A 355 28.41 4.25 -2.83
CA PRO A 355 27.77 5.55 -2.91
C PRO A 355 27.16 5.94 -1.55
N ALA A 356 27.35 7.18 -1.12
CA ALA A 356 26.65 7.70 0.05
C ALA A 356 25.15 7.76 -0.22
N TYR A 357 24.33 7.43 0.78
CA TYR A 357 22.89 7.66 0.72
C TYR A 357 22.58 9.15 0.85
N SER A 358 23.23 9.81 1.82
CA SER A 358 23.17 11.26 2.03
C SER A 358 24.47 11.72 2.67
N THR A 359 24.99 12.88 2.28
CA THR A 359 26.20 13.47 2.88
C THR A 359 25.92 14.21 4.19
N ASP A 360 24.63 14.48 4.47
CA ASP A 360 24.18 15.22 5.65
C ASP A 360 23.62 14.30 6.74
N TRP A 361 23.78 12.98 6.58
CA TRP A 361 23.27 12.03 7.57
C TRP A 361 24.06 12.19 8.87
N LYS A 362 23.35 12.53 9.95
CA LYS A 362 23.95 12.59 11.29
C LYS A 362 23.68 11.27 11.99
N ASP A 363 24.68 10.42 12.04
CA ASP A 363 24.59 9.23 12.90
C ASP A 363 24.50 9.71 14.35
N LYS A 364 23.52 9.21 15.11
CA LYS A 364 23.33 9.59 16.52
C LYS A 364 24.33 8.84 17.40
N THR A 365 25.61 8.92 17.10
CA THR A 365 26.69 8.43 17.97
C THR A 365 26.99 9.51 19.02
N ALA A 366 26.85 9.16 20.29
CA ALA A 366 27.31 10.00 21.40
C ALA A 366 28.53 9.29 22.01
N ASP A 367 29.43 10.07 22.61
CA ASP A 367 30.62 9.58 23.30
C ASP A 367 30.26 8.54 24.36
N PHE A 368 30.80 7.33 24.23
CA PHE A 368 30.70 6.30 25.26
C PHE A 368 32.05 6.16 25.95
N SER A 369 32.06 6.37 27.25
CA SER A 369 33.15 5.94 28.12
C SER A 369 32.55 5.23 29.34
N GLY A 370 33.01 4.01 29.60
CA GLY A 370 32.62 3.21 30.76
C GLY A 370 32.14 1.80 30.41
N ASN A 371 32.67 0.80 31.13
CA ASN A 371 32.20 -0.58 31.16
C ASN A 371 31.56 -0.87 32.53
N GLU A 372 30.65 0.02 32.95
CA GLU A 372 29.97 -0.13 34.23
C GLU A 372 28.88 -1.19 34.11
N MET A 373 28.99 -2.24 34.93
CA MET A 373 27.97 -3.28 35.07
C MET A 373 27.11 -2.93 36.28
N ILE A 374 25.79 -2.94 36.10
CA ILE A 374 24.83 -2.79 37.19
C ILE A 374 24.39 -4.17 37.69
N ASP A 375 24.23 -4.30 39.00
CA ASP A 375 23.76 -5.52 39.66
C ASP A 375 22.23 -5.49 39.78
N ILE A 376 21.58 -6.59 39.35
CA ILE A 376 20.15 -6.81 39.53
C ILE A 376 19.95 -7.93 40.54
N ALA A 377 19.11 -7.67 41.55
CA ALA A 377 18.82 -8.64 42.60
C ALA A 377 18.10 -9.87 42.04
N GLU A 378 18.31 -11.03 42.65
CA GLU A 378 17.49 -12.20 42.33
C GLU A 378 16.04 -11.99 42.80
N GLY A 379 15.08 -12.56 42.09
CA GLY A 379 13.68 -12.44 42.46
C GLY A 379 12.70 -12.79 41.36
N ILE A 380 11.42 -12.63 41.68
CA ILE A 380 10.32 -12.79 40.73
C ILE A 380 9.99 -11.41 40.14
N TYR A 381 10.12 -11.30 38.82
CA TYR A 381 9.82 -10.11 38.05
C TYR A 381 8.64 -10.35 37.12
N GLU A 382 7.95 -9.27 36.74
CA GLU A 382 6.88 -9.33 35.76
C GLU A 382 7.39 -8.85 34.40
N ILE A 383 7.15 -9.66 33.38
CA ILE A 383 7.58 -9.44 31.99
C ILE A 383 6.36 -9.31 31.10
N GLY A 384 6.42 -8.41 30.13
CA GLY A 384 5.39 -8.19 29.13
C GLY A 384 4.72 -6.83 29.26
N PHE A 385 4.04 -6.43 28.19
CA PHE A 385 3.45 -5.11 28.06
C PHE A 385 2.40 -4.81 29.14
N THR A 386 2.35 -3.55 29.57
CA THR A 386 1.33 -3.02 30.50
C THR A 386 0.99 -1.57 30.13
N GLY A 387 -0.29 -1.22 30.18
CA GLY A 387 -0.77 0.14 29.91
C GLY A 387 -1.82 0.20 28.79
N ASP A 388 -2.23 1.41 28.44
CA ASP A 388 -3.33 1.69 27.50
C ASP A 388 -2.84 1.99 26.07
N GLY A 389 -1.53 1.83 25.81
CA GLY A 389 -0.90 2.09 24.52
C GLY A 389 -0.90 0.88 23.58
N PHE A 390 -0.40 1.09 22.36
CA PHE A 390 -0.21 0.01 21.39
C PHE A 390 0.93 -0.94 21.81
N CYS A 391 0.72 -2.24 21.65
CA CYS A 391 1.77 -3.25 21.63
C CYS A 391 1.46 -4.31 20.57
N PHE A 392 2.47 -5.09 20.17
CA PHE A 392 2.20 -6.28 19.37
C PHE A 392 1.69 -7.41 20.26
N ASP A 393 0.96 -8.36 19.65
CA ASP A 393 0.42 -9.55 20.32
C ASP A 393 1.52 -10.40 21.00
N ASN A 394 2.73 -10.40 20.46
CA ASN A 394 3.88 -11.12 21.01
C ASN A 394 4.45 -10.52 22.32
N GLU A 395 3.95 -9.36 22.75
CA GLU A 395 4.33 -8.68 24.00
C GLU A 395 3.25 -8.79 25.08
N LEU A 396 2.07 -9.28 24.72
CA LEU A 396 0.95 -9.49 25.63
C LEU A 396 1.22 -10.66 26.59
N SER A 397 0.25 -10.91 27.46
CA SER A 397 0.31 -11.95 28.51
C SER A 397 1.43 -11.69 29.50
N ARG A 398 1.27 -10.59 30.25
CA ARG A 398 2.18 -10.23 31.34
C ARG A 398 2.27 -11.37 32.35
N HIS A 399 3.48 -11.86 32.59
CA HIS A 399 3.71 -13.10 33.35
C HIS A 399 4.94 -12.96 34.26
N LYS A 400 5.07 -13.90 35.19
CA LYS A 400 6.15 -13.90 36.19
C LYS A 400 7.32 -14.77 35.72
N VAL A 401 8.53 -14.23 35.82
CA VAL A 401 9.78 -14.95 35.58
C VAL A 401 10.68 -14.80 36.81
N TYR A 402 11.30 -15.90 37.24
CA TYR A 402 12.34 -15.84 38.27
C TYR A 402 13.68 -15.54 37.59
N LEU A 403 14.34 -14.47 38.02
CA LEU A 403 15.71 -14.15 37.61
C LEU A 403 16.66 -14.42 38.77
N GLN A 404 17.77 -15.08 38.46
CA GLN A 404 18.92 -15.18 39.39
C GLN A 404 19.59 -13.82 39.53
N LYS A 405 20.46 -13.65 40.52
CA LYS A 405 21.30 -12.44 40.59
C LYS A 405 22.20 -12.41 39.35
N TYR A 406 22.23 -11.28 38.66
CA TYR A 406 23.11 -11.07 37.51
C TYR A 406 23.63 -9.63 37.48
N SER A 407 24.64 -9.39 36.66
CA SER A 407 25.06 -8.04 36.31
C SER A 407 24.89 -7.81 34.81
N ILE A 408 24.58 -6.59 34.39
CA ILE A 408 24.44 -6.23 32.97
C ILE A 408 25.13 -4.89 32.68
N SER A 409 25.78 -4.79 31.52
CA SER A 409 26.50 -3.58 31.11
C SER A 409 25.53 -2.43 30.87
N THR A 410 25.88 -1.24 31.33
CA THR A 410 25.14 0.02 31.04
C THR A 410 25.46 0.57 29.65
N THR A 411 26.53 0.09 29.01
CA THR A 411 26.97 0.48 27.67
C THR A 411 27.00 -0.71 26.69
N LEU A 412 26.96 -0.39 25.40
CA LEU A 412 27.14 -1.36 24.32
C LEU A 412 28.63 -1.61 24.07
N VAL A 413 28.96 -2.80 23.55
CA VAL A 413 30.31 -3.11 23.08
C VAL A 413 30.73 -2.16 21.96
N SER A 414 31.91 -1.57 22.11
CA SER A 414 32.49 -0.65 21.13
C SER A 414 33.15 -1.36 19.94
N ASN A 415 33.34 -0.63 18.84
CA ASN A 415 34.16 -1.06 17.71
C ASN A 415 35.61 -1.37 18.12
N GLU A 416 36.18 -0.63 19.08
CA GLU A 416 37.51 -0.88 19.64
C GLU A 416 37.59 -2.25 20.32
N GLU A 417 36.64 -2.54 21.20
CA GLU A 417 36.60 -3.84 21.89
C GLU A 417 36.40 -5.00 20.91
N TYR A 418 35.54 -4.79 19.90
CA TYR A 418 35.31 -5.79 18.85
C TYR A 418 36.52 -6.01 17.95
N LEU A 419 37.29 -4.96 17.63
CA LEU A 419 38.58 -5.09 16.97
C LEU A 419 39.56 -5.92 17.83
N GLY A 420 39.52 -5.77 19.15
CA GLY A 420 40.26 -6.62 20.08
C GLY A 420 39.93 -8.12 19.93
N PHE A 421 38.65 -8.46 19.74
CA PHE A 421 38.20 -9.83 19.44
C PHE A 421 38.76 -10.33 18.10
N ILE A 422 38.66 -9.53 17.03
CA ILE A 422 39.22 -9.85 15.71
C ILE A 422 40.73 -10.11 15.81
N ASN A 423 41.48 -9.17 16.39
CA ASN A 423 42.94 -9.24 16.51
C ASN A 423 43.42 -10.41 17.40
N SER A 424 42.57 -10.91 18.31
CA SER A 424 42.87 -12.09 19.11
C SER A 424 42.68 -13.42 18.38
N GLY A 425 42.31 -13.38 17.08
CA GLY A 425 41.96 -14.56 16.30
C GLY A 425 40.52 -15.03 16.54
N GLY A 426 39.61 -14.13 16.93
CA GLY A 426 38.23 -14.46 17.29
C GLY A 426 37.47 -15.24 16.21
N TYR A 427 37.67 -14.89 14.93
CA TYR A 427 37.10 -15.60 13.78
C TYR A 427 37.89 -16.84 13.34
N GLN A 428 39.03 -17.14 13.97
CA GLN A 428 39.86 -18.32 13.70
C GLN A 428 39.79 -19.36 14.83
N ASN A 429 39.29 -18.98 16.01
CA ASN A 429 39.21 -19.87 17.16
C ASN A 429 37.79 -20.41 17.36
N PHE A 430 37.57 -21.67 16.98
CA PHE A 430 36.28 -22.36 17.10
C PHE A 430 35.75 -22.45 18.54
N SER A 431 36.60 -22.35 19.57
CA SER A 431 36.17 -22.53 20.96
C SER A 431 35.19 -21.48 21.45
N TYR A 432 35.14 -20.31 20.78
CA TYR A 432 34.21 -19.23 21.14
C TYR A 432 32.82 -19.41 20.52
N TRP A 433 32.68 -20.27 19.51
CA TRP A 433 31.49 -20.33 18.67
C TRP A 433 30.60 -21.52 19.02
N HIS A 434 29.29 -21.37 18.85
CA HIS A 434 28.42 -22.52 18.66
C HIS A 434 28.78 -23.26 17.37
N ALA A 435 28.51 -24.57 17.31
CA ALA A 435 28.82 -25.39 16.14
C ALA A 435 28.22 -24.81 14.84
N GLU A 436 26.93 -24.44 14.87
CA GLU A 436 26.26 -23.83 13.72
C GLU A 436 26.87 -22.47 13.34
N GLY A 437 27.24 -21.66 14.33
CA GLY A 437 27.92 -20.38 14.10
C GLY A 437 29.30 -20.56 13.47
N TRP A 438 30.05 -21.57 13.92
CA TRP A 438 31.37 -21.89 13.36
C TRP A 438 31.28 -22.40 11.92
N ASP A 439 30.30 -23.25 11.63
CA ASP A 439 30.04 -23.70 10.26
C ASP A 439 29.63 -22.53 9.38
N TRP A 440 28.77 -21.62 9.89
CA TRP A 440 28.40 -20.40 9.19
C TRP A 440 29.61 -19.50 8.87
N VAL A 441 30.52 -19.28 9.83
CA VAL A 441 31.77 -18.51 9.63
C VAL A 441 32.61 -19.11 8.52
N LYS A 442 32.85 -20.44 8.56
CA LYS A 442 33.65 -21.13 7.53
C LYS A 442 32.99 -21.10 6.16
N THR A 443 31.70 -21.39 6.08
CA THR A 443 30.96 -21.47 4.81
C THR A 443 30.88 -20.12 4.12
N ASN A 444 30.67 -19.04 4.88
CA ASN A 444 30.49 -17.70 4.35
C ASN A 444 31.76 -16.84 4.40
N GLN A 445 32.88 -17.40 4.89
CA GLN A 445 34.18 -16.75 5.00
C GLN A 445 34.12 -15.43 5.77
N ILE A 446 33.45 -15.45 6.92
CA ILE A 446 33.24 -14.25 7.74
C ILE A 446 34.49 -13.95 8.56
N ASP A 447 34.98 -12.72 8.53
CA ASP A 447 36.20 -12.28 9.23
C ASP A 447 36.08 -10.95 9.99
N ALA A 448 35.02 -10.16 9.73
CA ALA A 448 34.70 -8.91 10.40
C ALA A 448 33.19 -8.59 10.27
N PRO A 449 32.61 -7.66 11.07
CA PRO A 449 31.23 -7.21 10.97
C PRO A 449 30.82 -6.79 9.55
N LEU A 450 29.53 -6.87 9.22
CA LEU A 450 29.06 -6.52 7.87
C LEU A 450 29.38 -5.04 7.60
N TYR A 451 29.89 -4.77 6.39
CA TYR A 451 30.40 -3.48 5.89
C TYR A 451 31.80 -3.06 6.34
N TRP A 452 32.45 -3.81 7.23
CA TRP A 452 33.85 -3.58 7.54
C TRP A 452 34.73 -4.03 6.38
N ASN A 453 35.68 -3.19 6.01
CA ASN A 453 36.62 -3.44 4.93
C ASN A 453 38.01 -2.96 5.35
N GLN A 454 39.04 -3.75 5.04
CA GLN A 454 40.42 -3.35 5.29
C GLN A 454 41.03 -2.76 4.01
N VAL A 455 41.54 -1.53 4.10
CA VAL A 455 42.20 -0.82 2.98
C VAL A 455 43.54 -0.28 3.50
N ASP A 456 44.64 -0.71 2.87
CA ASP A 456 46.00 -0.33 3.24
C ASP A 456 46.30 -0.48 4.75
N GLY A 457 45.81 -1.57 5.34
CA GLY A 457 45.98 -1.88 6.77
C GLY A 457 45.03 -1.15 7.73
N ASN A 458 44.22 -0.21 7.25
CA ASN A 458 43.25 0.53 8.04
C ASN A 458 41.84 -0.05 7.86
N TRP A 459 41.03 0.00 8.92
CA TRP A 459 39.64 -0.43 8.87
C TRP A 459 38.72 0.71 8.45
N PHE A 460 37.84 0.41 7.50
CA PHE A 460 36.78 1.26 7.00
C PHE A 460 35.43 0.57 7.18
N ASN A 461 34.37 1.37 7.27
CA ASN A 461 32.99 0.92 7.36
C ASN A 461 32.14 1.70 6.36
N TYR A 462 31.23 1.00 5.67
CA TYR A 462 30.17 1.67 4.92
C TYR A 462 29.05 2.15 5.84
N THR A 463 28.87 3.48 5.88
CA THR A 463 27.79 4.15 6.60
C THR A 463 26.80 4.77 5.61
N LEU A 464 25.70 5.35 6.09
CA LEU A 464 24.79 6.11 5.23
C LEU A 464 25.43 7.39 4.65
N ASN A 465 26.52 7.88 5.25
CA ASN A 465 27.38 8.93 4.70
C ASN A 465 28.41 8.42 3.68
N GLY A 466 28.38 7.12 3.35
CA GLY A 466 29.35 6.48 2.47
C GLY A 466 30.48 5.80 3.23
N PHE A 467 31.56 5.52 2.50
CA PHE A 467 32.71 4.75 2.98
C PHE A 467 33.65 5.61 3.83
N GLN A 468 33.79 5.29 5.11
CA GLN A 468 34.50 6.10 6.09
C GLN A 468 35.41 5.23 6.97
N GLN A 469 36.45 5.83 7.56
CA GLN A 469 37.26 5.13 8.56
C GLN A 469 36.39 4.79 9.78
N ILE A 470 36.64 3.64 10.41
CA ILE A 470 35.86 3.22 11.57
C ILE A 470 36.08 4.18 12.75
N ASP A 471 34.98 4.66 13.32
CA ASP A 471 34.96 5.28 14.64
C ASP A 471 35.02 4.17 15.70
N PHE A 472 36.19 3.99 16.32
CA PHE A 472 36.41 2.93 17.30
C PHE A 472 35.64 3.13 18.62
N SER A 473 35.19 4.36 18.92
CA SER A 473 34.41 4.66 20.12
C SER A 473 32.92 4.30 19.95
N ALA A 474 32.42 4.21 18.72
CA ALA A 474 31.03 3.91 18.44
C ALA A 474 30.68 2.44 18.77
N PRO A 475 29.42 2.14 19.13
CA PRO A 475 28.95 0.78 19.32
C PRO A 475 29.09 -0.06 18.04
N VAL A 476 29.58 -1.29 18.20
CA VAL A 476 29.65 -2.26 17.10
C VAL A 476 28.28 -2.50 16.49
N THR A 477 28.24 -2.67 15.18
CA THR A 477 26.99 -2.93 14.47
C THR A 477 27.10 -3.86 13.29
N HIS A 478 25.94 -4.31 12.82
CA HIS A 478 25.76 -5.24 11.71
C HIS A 478 26.45 -6.59 11.93
N ILE A 479 26.19 -7.15 13.11
CA ILE A 479 26.67 -8.47 13.53
C ILE A 479 25.52 -9.45 13.68
N SER A 480 25.81 -10.72 13.44
CA SER A 480 24.91 -11.84 13.68
C SER A 480 24.81 -12.14 15.17
N TYR A 481 23.81 -12.94 15.55
CA TYR A 481 23.75 -13.52 16.89
C TYR A 481 24.98 -14.39 17.17
N TYR A 482 25.46 -15.13 16.16
CA TYR A 482 26.65 -15.98 16.29
C TYR A 482 27.89 -15.18 16.68
N GLU A 483 28.09 -14.03 16.01
CA GLU A 483 29.15 -13.08 16.33
C GLU A 483 29.00 -12.50 17.74
N ALA A 484 27.79 -12.09 18.13
CA ALA A 484 27.50 -11.55 19.45
C ALA A 484 27.80 -12.57 20.58
N TYR A 485 27.39 -13.82 20.40
CA TYR A 485 27.68 -14.91 21.32
C TYR A 485 29.19 -15.19 21.42
N ALA A 486 29.87 -15.30 20.28
CA ALA A 486 31.31 -15.60 20.25
C ALA A 486 32.14 -14.50 20.91
N PHE A 487 31.76 -13.24 20.70
CA PHE A 487 32.37 -12.11 21.38
C PHE A 487 32.17 -12.18 22.91
N ALA A 488 30.94 -12.45 23.37
CA ALA A 488 30.64 -12.57 24.80
C ALA A 488 31.44 -13.72 25.44
N SER A 489 31.49 -14.88 24.77
CA SER A 489 32.28 -16.04 25.16
C SER A 489 33.78 -15.71 25.28
N TRP A 490 34.34 -14.99 24.30
CA TRP A 490 35.73 -14.52 24.34
C TRP A 490 36.01 -13.59 25.53
N LYS A 491 35.06 -12.72 25.88
CA LYS A 491 35.16 -11.87 27.08
C LYS A 491 35.00 -12.65 28.40
N GLY A 492 34.65 -13.93 28.37
CA GLY A 492 34.29 -14.70 29.57
C GLY A 492 32.97 -14.22 30.20
N LEU A 493 32.09 -13.64 29.39
CA LEU A 493 30.78 -13.12 29.74
C LEU A 493 29.70 -13.83 28.89
N ARG A 494 28.46 -13.35 28.93
CA ARG A 494 27.34 -13.89 28.14
C ARG A 494 26.45 -12.77 27.61
N LEU A 495 25.52 -13.13 26.73
CA LEU A 495 24.40 -12.25 26.38
C LEU A 495 23.32 -12.32 27.48
N PRO A 496 22.60 -11.23 27.77
CA PRO A 496 21.44 -11.27 28.66
C PRO A 496 20.31 -12.07 28.00
N THR A 497 19.47 -12.71 28.80
CA THR A 497 18.15 -13.14 28.34
C THR A 497 17.27 -11.91 28.05
N GLU A 498 16.21 -12.08 27.25
CA GLU A 498 15.26 -10.97 27.00
C GLU A 498 14.59 -10.46 28.29
N PHE A 499 14.49 -11.31 29.31
CA PHE A 499 13.89 -11.00 30.61
C PHE A 499 14.84 -10.18 31.48
N GLU A 500 16.12 -10.59 31.54
CA GLU A 500 17.17 -9.82 32.20
C GLU A 500 17.35 -8.44 31.56
N TRP A 501 17.23 -8.37 30.24
CA TRP A 501 17.28 -7.09 29.54
C TRP A 501 16.10 -6.19 29.92
N GLU A 502 14.87 -6.70 29.86
CA GLU A 502 13.64 -5.94 30.14
C GLU A 502 13.63 -5.37 31.57
N VAL A 503 14.02 -6.16 32.57
CA VAL A 503 14.09 -5.72 33.96
C VAL A 503 15.12 -4.61 34.17
N ALA A 504 16.25 -4.67 33.47
CA ALA A 504 17.33 -3.71 33.62
C ALA A 504 17.20 -2.46 32.74
N ALA A 505 16.31 -2.47 31.73
CA ALA A 505 16.21 -1.43 30.71
C ALA A 505 15.90 -0.01 31.21
N GLN A 506 15.41 0.14 32.44
CA GLN A 506 15.18 1.46 33.07
C GLN A 506 16.45 2.06 33.70
N GLN A 507 17.52 1.27 33.84
CA GLN A 507 18.75 1.65 34.53
C GLN A 507 19.90 1.96 33.57
N PHE A 508 19.66 1.93 32.26
CA PHE A 508 20.62 2.33 31.23
C PHE A 508 19.92 2.90 30.00
N ASN A 509 20.71 3.57 29.15
CA ASN A 509 20.21 4.08 27.88
C ASN A 509 20.25 2.98 26.80
N TRP A 510 19.18 2.92 26.00
CA TRP A 510 19.04 2.07 24.82
C TRP A 510 18.58 2.92 23.62
N GLY A 511 18.28 2.30 22.47
CA GLY A 511 17.79 2.99 21.26
C GLY A 511 18.85 3.19 20.18
N LYS A 512 20.03 2.60 20.36
CA LYS A 512 21.16 2.77 19.43
C LYS A 512 21.31 1.59 18.48
N ARG A 513 21.17 0.37 19.01
CA ARG A 513 21.31 -0.88 18.28
C ARG A 513 20.32 -1.87 18.85
N TRP A 514 19.72 -2.69 17.99
CA TRP A 514 19.01 -3.87 18.45
C TRP A 514 20.00 -4.82 19.12
N GLU A 515 19.78 -5.11 20.39
CA GLU A 515 20.72 -5.85 21.22
C GLU A 515 20.36 -7.33 21.21
N TRP A 516 21.25 -8.18 20.72
CA TRP A 516 21.04 -9.62 20.72
C TRP A 516 20.89 -10.15 22.15
N THR A 517 19.83 -10.93 22.37
CA THR A 517 19.59 -11.63 23.64
C THR A 517 19.78 -13.13 23.47
N GLU A 518 19.93 -13.82 24.59
CA GLU A 518 20.06 -15.27 24.60
C GLU A 518 18.74 -16.02 24.44
N SER A 519 17.62 -15.29 24.46
CA SER A 519 16.28 -15.86 24.33
C SER A 519 15.91 -16.21 22.89
N ALA A 520 15.38 -17.42 22.71
CA ALA A 520 14.67 -17.78 21.48
C ALA A 520 13.35 -17.01 21.38
N TYR A 521 12.94 -16.66 20.17
CA TYR A 521 11.64 -16.00 19.94
C TYR A 521 10.50 -17.02 20.08
N LEU A 522 10.05 -17.20 21.31
CA LEU A 522 8.98 -18.10 21.70
C LEU A 522 7.74 -17.31 22.15
N PRO A 523 6.53 -17.92 22.06
CA PRO A 523 5.34 -17.34 22.66
C PRO A 523 5.53 -17.16 24.16
N TYR A 524 5.06 -16.05 24.70
CA TYR A 524 4.85 -15.93 26.14
C TYR A 524 3.73 -16.87 26.59
N PRO A 525 3.65 -17.21 27.90
CA PRO A 525 2.53 -17.98 28.45
C PRO A 525 1.19 -17.38 28.00
N ASP A 526 0.21 -18.23 27.71
CA ASP A 526 -1.13 -17.84 27.27
C ASP A 526 -1.18 -17.01 25.97
N PHE A 527 -0.09 -16.93 25.20
CA PHE A 527 -0.11 -16.32 23.87
C PHE A 527 -1.18 -16.98 22.98
N SER A 528 -2.01 -16.16 22.37
CA SER A 528 -3.05 -16.59 21.45
C SER A 528 -3.02 -15.74 20.18
N LYS A 529 -3.33 -16.37 19.04
CA LYS A 529 -3.39 -15.69 17.75
C LYS A 529 -4.78 -15.09 17.55
N ALA A 530 -4.83 -13.85 17.07
CA ALA A 530 -6.10 -13.27 16.60
C ALA A 530 -6.70 -14.10 15.45
N PRO A 531 -8.03 -14.18 15.31
CA PRO A 531 -8.65 -14.87 14.18
C PRO A 531 -8.39 -14.14 12.85
N GLY A 532 -8.33 -14.89 11.75
CA GLY A 532 -8.16 -14.34 10.40
C GLY A 532 -6.72 -13.95 10.05
N ALA A 533 -6.55 -13.10 9.02
CA ALA A 533 -5.25 -12.75 8.48
C ALA A 533 -4.31 -12.10 9.51
N ILE A 534 -4.85 -11.28 10.43
CA ILE A 534 -4.06 -10.58 11.46
C ILE A 534 -3.32 -11.57 12.37
N GLY A 535 -3.86 -12.76 12.63
CA GLY A 535 -3.19 -13.81 13.43
C GLY A 535 -1.92 -14.38 12.80
N GLU A 536 -1.65 -14.08 11.53
CA GLU A 536 -0.41 -14.46 10.84
C GLU A 536 0.76 -13.51 11.10
N TYR A 537 0.54 -12.38 11.78
CA TYR A 537 1.54 -11.31 11.91
C TYR A 537 2.81 -11.76 12.63
N ASN A 538 2.68 -12.37 13.82
CA ASN A 538 3.83 -12.73 14.65
C ASN A 538 3.95 -14.23 14.91
N GLY A 539 2.87 -14.88 15.36
CA GLY A 539 2.94 -16.22 15.93
C GLY A 539 3.31 -17.35 14.96
N LYS A 540 3.42 -17.11 13.64
CA LYS A 540 3.97 -18.11 12.68
C LYS A 540 5.49 -18.10 12.59
N PHE A 541 6.12 -17.07 13.13
CA PHE A 541 7.56 -16.84 13.07
C PHE A 541 8.30 -17.26 14.36
N MET A 542 7.58 -17.79 15.36
CA MET A 542 8.11 -18.22 16.66
C MET A 542 8.86 -19.56 16.59
N VAL A 543 9.82 -19.66 15.68
CA VAL A 543 10.71 -20.83 15.49
C VAL A 543 12.01 -20.38 14.82
N ASN A 544 13.15 -20.93 15.25
CA ASN A 544 14.49 -20.69 14.66
C ASN A 544 14.94 -19.22 14.61
N GLN A 545 14.44 -18.38 15.52
CA GLN A 545 14.81 -16.96 15.62
C GLN A 545 15.17 -16.59 17.06
N LYS A 546 15.98 -15.55 17.20
CA LYS A 546 16.43 -14.99 18.49
C LYS A 546 15.80 -13.61 18.70
N VAL A 547 15.54 -13.27 19.96
CA VAL A 547 14.97 -11.97 20.34
C VAL A 547 16.07 -10.91 20.40
N LEU A 548 15.76 -9.72 19.89
CA LEU A 548 16.55 -8.51 20.08
C LEU A 548 15.72 -7.44 20.79
N ARG A 549 16.39 -6.60 21.58
CA ARG A 549 15.75 -5.55 22.39
C ARG A 549 16.35 -4.17 22.15
N GLY A 550 15.66 -3.14 22.60
CA GLY A 550 16.23 -1.80 22.74
C GLY A 550 16.21 -0.89 21.51
N ALA A 551 15.51 -1.23 20.42
CA ALA A 551 15.42 -0.37 19.22
C ALA A 551 16.77 -0.02 18.57
N SER A 552 16.76 0.72 17.47
CA SER A 552 17.98 1.14 16.78
C SER A 552 17.93 2.59 16.33
N VAL A 553 19.05 3.11 15.81
CA VAL A 553 19.11 4.42 15.15
C VAL A 553 18.15 4.55 13.95
N ALA A 554 17.65 3.45 13.42
CA ALA A 554 16.70 3.39 12.32
C ALA A 554 15.24 3.24 12.78
N THR A 555 15.00 2.94 14.06
CA THR A 555 13.64 2.80 14.59
C THR A 555 12.98 4.18 14.66
N PRO A 556 11.77 4.36 14.08
CA PRO A 556 11.04 5.63 14.14
C PRO A 556 10.72 6.05 15.58
N GLU A 557 10.82 7.35 15.87
CA GLU A 557 10.50 7.92 17.18
C GLU A 557 9.05 7.61 17.59
N GLY A 558 8.87 7.11 18.81
CA GLY A 558 7.58 6.69 19.35
C GLY A 558 7.14 5.27 18.98
N HIS A 559 7.94 4.54 18.18
CA HIS A 559 7.70 3.11 17.92
C HIS A 559 8.32 2.22 19.01
N GLU A 560 9.41 2.71 19.60
CA GLU A 560 10.20 2.01 20.58
C GLU A 560 9.48 1.86 21.93
N ARG A 561 9.74 0.72 22.60
CA ARG A 561 9.23 0.43 23.94
C ARG A 561 10.11 -0.62 24.60
N ILE A 562 10.19 -0.57 25.93
CA ILE A 562 10.98 -1.53 26.72
C ILE A 562 10.53 -2.96 26.45
N ASN A 563 9.22 -3.21 26.28
CA ASN A 563 8.68 -4.55 26.07
C ASN A 563 8.80 -5.04 24.62
N TYR A 564 9.27 -4.21 23.68
CA TYR A 564 9.32 -4.55 22.26
C TYR A 564 10.21 -5.77 22.03
N ARG A 565 9.69 -6.76 21.29
CA ARG A 565 10.41 -7.97 20.93
C ARG A 565 10.66 -8.00 19.42
N ASN A 566 11.84 -7.53 19.00
CA ASN A 566 12.28 -7.74 17.63
C ASN A 566 12.84 -9.16 17.49
N PHE A 567 12.82 -9.73 16.30
CA PHE A 567 13.26 -11.10 16.09
C PHE A 567 13.86 -11.29 14.70
N PHE A 568 14.99 -11.99 14.65
CA PHE A 568 15.65 -12.36 13.40
C PHE A 568 16.29 -13.73 13.50
N HIS A 569 16.51 -14.36 12.34
CA HIS A 569 17.33 -15.56 12.26
C HIS A 569 18.77 -15.26 12.71
N PRO A 570 19.41 -16.20 13.43
CA PRO A 570 20.70 -15.95 14.07
C PRO A 570 21.84 -15.47 13.16
N HIS A 571 21.84 -15.87 11.88
CA HIS A 571 22.89 -15.56 10.91
C HIS A 571 22.73 -14.19 10.23
N LEU A 572 21.60 -13.49 10.40
CA LEU A 572 21.33 -12.23 9.71
C LEU A 572 22.09 -11.06 10.37
N ARG A 573 22.62 -10.16 9.55
CA ARG A 573 23.56 -9.09 9.97
C ARG A 573 23.19 -7.69 9.53
N TRP A 574 22.39 -7.57 8.48
CA TRP A 574 22.04 -6.31 7.81
C TRP A 574 21.24 -5.30 8.66
N GLN A 575 20.59 -5.77 9.72
CA GLN A 575 19.92 -4.91 10.70
C GLN A 575 20.94 -4.13 11.55
N PHE A 576 20.53 -3.03 12.17
CA PHE A 576 21.37 -2.27 13.11
C PHE A 576 21.47 -2.98 14.46
N THR A 577 22.09 -4.16 14.47
CA THR A 577 22.28 -5.00 15.65
C THR A 577 23.53 -4.62 16.44
N GLY A 578 23.65 -5.03 17.69
CA GLY A 578 24.79 -4.77 18.58
C GLY A 578 24.86 -5.76 19.75
N ILE A 579 25.77 -5.51 20.70
CA ILE A 579 26.03 -6.39 21.86
C ILE A 579 25.93 -5.60 23.16
N ARG A 580 25.18 -6.14 24.11
CA ARG A 580 25.27 -5.79 25.54
C ARG A 580 25.62 -7.04 26.32
N LEU A 581 26.60 -6.93 27.22
CA LEU A 581 27.11 -8.05 27.98
C LEU A 581 26.39 -8.19 29.33
N ALA A 582 26.24 -9.43 29.77
CA ALA A 582 25.76 -9.80 31.09
C ALA A 582 26.71 -10.82 31.74
N LYS A 583 26.62 -10.94 33.07
CA LYS A 583 27.35 -11.91 33.88
C LYS A 583 26.39 -12.71 34.73
#